data_AF-A0A2T1LS11-F1
#
_entry.id   AF-A0A2T1LS11-F1
#
_cell.length_a   1.000
_cell.length_b   1.000
_cell.length_c   1.000
_cell.angle_alpha   90.00
_cell.angle_beta   90.00
_cell.angle_gamma   90.00
#
_symmetry.space_group_name_H-M   'P 1'
#
loop_
_entity.id
_entity.type
_entity.pdbx_description
1 polymer ?
#
loop_
_entity_poly.entity_id
_entity_poly.type
_entity_poly.pdbx_seq_one_letter_code
_entity_poly.pdbx_strand_id
1 'polypeptide(L)'
;MLTRLANLTEVERGKVLAIRQQILQFDSRLEEIVRTNSFLYGKGKSKPCAEIYFNTHQFCYIFLWLPLPNRHTNSFARMRVGTDDYVTVRSLAHIPQGKHHASSSYNWELYKRQLNVFDKKKDYQALCKVGNAVIGLVDFALSKWLEKI
;
A
#
# COMPACT_ATOMS: atom_id res chain seq x y z
N MET A 1 16.92 7.12 12.42
CA MET A 1 16.20 6.79 11.16
C MET A 1 16.50 5.38 10.66
N LEU A 2 17.76 4.93 10.59
CA LEU A 2 18.15 3.57 10.17
C LEU A 2 17.86 2.45 11.18
N THR A 3 17.61 2.79 12.45
CA THR A 3 17.50 1.82 13.55
C THR A 3 16.28 0.90 13.46
N ARG A 4 15.23 1.26 12.70
CA ARG A 4 13.99 0.46 12.62
C ARG A 4 14.05 -0.63 11.54
N LEU A 5 14.72 -0.35 10.42
CA LEU A 5 15.02 -1.36 9.41
C LEU A 5 16.06 -2.39 9.91
N ALA A 6 16.82 -2.05 10.95
CA ALA A 6 17.83 -2.94 11.54
C ALA A 6 17.23 -4.20 12.17
N ASN A 7 15.94 -4.19 12.53
CA ASN A 7 15.26 -5.33 13.16
C ASN A 7 14.68 -6.33 12.15
N LEU A 8 14.70 -5.99 10.85
CA LEU A 8 14.33 -6.91 9.79
C LEU A 8 15.53 -7.80 9.44
N THR A 9 15.25 -9.03 8.98
CA THR A 9 16.30 -9.85 8.37
C THR A 9 16.88 -9.12 7.15
N GLU A 10 18.10 -9.47 6.76
CA GLU A 10 18.75 -8.83 5.60
C GLU A 10 17.91 -8.94 4.33
N VAL A 11 17.27 -10.09 4.11
CA VAL A 11 16.39 -10.34 2.97
C VAL A 11 15.15 -9.44 3.02
N GLU A 12 14.45 -9.38 4.14
CA GLU A 12 13.26 -8.52 4.29
C GLU A 12 13.63 -7.05 4.15
N ARG A 13 14.73 -6.63 4.79
CA ARG A 13 15.26 -5.27 4.69
C ARG A 13 15.53 -4.89 3.24
N GLY A 14 16.17 -5.78 2.47
CA GLY A 14 16.44 -5.56 1.04
C GLY A 14 15.15 -5.32 0.25
N LYS A 15 14.11 -6.13 0.49
CA LYS A 15 12.81 -6.00 -0.20
C LYS A 15 12.07 -4.72 0.19
N VAL A 16 12.04 -4.38 1.48
CA VAL A 16 11.42 -3.14 1.97
C VAL A 16 12.15 -1.91 1.43
N LEU A 17 13.49 -1.95 1.34
CA LEU A 17 14.28 -0.90 0.72
C LEU A 17 14.01 -0.76 -0.78
N ALA A 18 13.84 -1.87 -1.50
CA ALA A 18 13.47 -1.85 -2.91
C ALA A 18 12.09 -1.19 -3.13
N ILE A 19 11.11 -1.52 -2.29
CA ILE A 19 9.78 -0.88 -2.32
C ILE A 19 9.88 0.62 -2.04
N ARG A 20 10.64 1.00 -1.01
CA ARG A 20 10.91 2.42 -0.69
C ARG A 20 11.54 3.15 -1.87
N GLN A 21 12.55 2.55 -2.49
CA GLN A 21 13.24 3.13 -3.64
C GLN A 21 12.29 3.31 -4.83
N GLN A 22 11.47 2.30 -5.14
CA GLN A 22 10.46 2.38 -6.19
C GLN A 22 9.48 3.54 -5.96
N ILE A 23 8.99 3.71 -4.73
CA ILE A 23 8.09 4.82 -4.38
C ILE A 23 8.77 6.17 -4.61
N LEU A 24 10.00 6.34 -4.11
CA LEU A 24 10.72 7.62 -4.21
C LEU A 24 11.16 7.97 -5.63
N GLN A 25 11.36 6.97 -6.49
CA GLN A 25 11.76 7.17 -7.89
C GLN A 25 10.56 7.37 -8.83
N PHE A 26 9.33 7.13 -8.38
CA PHE A 26 8.15 7.16 -9.23
C PHE A 26 7.80 8.57 -9.75
N ASP A 27 7.82 9.59 -8.90
CA ASP A 27 7.50 10.97 -9.28
C ASP A 27 8.26 11.96 -8.37
N SER A 28 8.85 13.00 -8.97
CA SER A 28 9.65 14.01 -8.26
C SER A 28 8.90 14.78 -7.15
N ARG A 29 7.56 14.77 -7.16
CA ARG A 29 6.72 15.42 -6.16
C ARG A 29 6.44 14.53 -4.94
N LEU A 30 6.85 13.26 -4.97
CA LEU A 30 6.73 12.36 -3.83
C LEU A 30 7.79 12.68 -2.79
N GLU A 31 7.33 12.86 -1.56
CA GLU A 31 8.17 13.11 -0.40
C GLU A 31 8.04 11.95 0.58
N GLU A 32 9.14 11.62 1.25
CA GLU A 32 9.11 10.78 2.45
C GLU A 32 8.95 11.65 3.69
N ILE A 33 7.87 11.42 4.43
CA ILE A 33 7.57 12.07 5.70
C ILE A 33 7.86 11.07 6.81
N VAL A 34 8.97 11.28 7.53
CA VAL A 34 9.35 10.42 8.64
C VAL A 34 8.51 10.72 9.87
N ARG A 35 7.91 9.67 10.44
CA ARG A 35 7.14 9.68 11.69
C ARG A 35 7.78 8.74 12.69
N THR A 36 7.31 8.76 13.94
CA THR A 36 7.85 7.93 15.04
C THR A 36 7.94 6.45 14.69
N ASN A 37 6.89 5.90 14.07
CA ASN A 37 6.76 4.47 13.77
C ASN A 37 6.52 4.19 12.28
N SER A 38 6.67 5.18 11.39
CA SER A 38 6.44 4.96 9.97
C SER A 38 7.14 5.95 9.05
N PHE A 39 7.32 5.52 7.81
CA PHE A 39 7.65 6.37 6.67
C PHE A 39 6.38 6.52 5.84
N LEU A 40 5.81 7.72 5.79
CA LEU A 40 4.65 8.04 4.97
C LEU A 40 5.11 8.66 3.66
N TYR A 41 4.55 8.24 2.53
CA TYR A 41 4.86 8.76 1.21
C TYR A 41 3.65 9.46 0.59
N GLY A 42 3.90 10.57 -0.09
CA GLY A 42 2.86 11.37 -0.74
C GLY A 42 3.31 12.79 -1.04
N LYS A 43 2.37 13.66 -1.41
CA LYS A 43 2.60 15.10 -1.54
C LYS A 43 2.13 15.78 -0.25
N GLY A 44 3.06 16.09 0.63
CA GLY A 44 2.76 16.56 1.99
C GLY A 44 1.86 15.59 2.77
N LYS A 45 1.16 16.10 3.79
CA LYS A 45 0.31 15.26 4.68
C LYS A 45 -1.09 14.97 4.14
N SER A 46 -1.52 15.67 3.08
CA SER A 46 -2.91 15.66 2.59
C SER A 46 -3.16 14.70 1.44
N LYS A 47 -2.11 14.30 0.69
CA LYS A 47 -2.22 13.33 -0.41
C LYS A 47 -1.25 12.15 -0.20
N PRO A 48 -1.50 11.26 0.78
CA PRO A 48 -0.70 10.05 0.97
C PRO A 48 -0.99 8.98 -0.11
N CYS A 49 0.02 8.18 -0.46
CA CYS A 49 -0.10 7.05 -1.39
C CYS A 49 0.35 5.72 -0.79
N ALA A 50 1.37 5.75 0.06
CA ALA A 50 1.97 4.57 0.66
C ALA A 50 2.50 4.89 2.05
N GLU A 51 2.60 3.88 2.90
CA GLU A 51 3.24 3.98 4.21
C GLU A 51 3.92 2.66 4.57
N ILE A 52 5.16 2.75 5.05
CA ILE A 52 5.88 1.64 5.67
C ILE A 52 5.82 1.88 7.17
N TYR A 53 5.14 1.00 7.89
CA TYR A 53 4.87 1.13 9.31
C TYR A 53 5.53 0.01 10.11
N PHE A 54 6.15 0.35 11.23
CA PHE A 54 6.78 -0.58 12.15
C PHE A 54 5.96 -0.64 13.43
N ASN A 55 5.44 -1.81 13.78
CA ASN A 55 4.75 -1.96 15.06
C ASN A 55 5.74 -2.12 16.23
N THR A 56 5.22 -2.12 17.44
CA THR A 56 6.00 -2.29 18.68
C THR A 56 6.76 -3.63 18.72
N HIS A 57 6.23 -4.66 18.08
CA HIS A 57 6.83 -5.98 17.93
C HIS A 57 7.80 -6.08 16.73
N GLN A 58 8.20 -4.95 16.15
CA GLN A 58 9.12 -4.85 15.00
C GLN A 58 8.63 -5.49 13.69
N PHE A 59 7.34 -5.83 13.58
CA PHE A 59 6.77 -6.19 12.28
C PHE A 59 6.67 -4.95 11.39
N CYS A 60 7.12 -5.10 10.14
CA CYS A 60 6.99 -4.09 9.10
C CYS A 60 5.72 -4.36 8.27
N TYR A 61 4.79 -3.41 8.29
CA TYR A 61 3.58 -3.44 7.49
C TYR A 61 3.66 -2.44 6.35
N ILE A 62 3.20 -2.87 5.18
CA ILE A 62 2.99 -1.98 4.04
C ILE A 62 1.53 -1.56 4.02
N PHE A 63 1.30 -0.27 3.90
CA PHE A 63 0.00 0.33 3.69
C PHE A 63 -0.01 1.06 2.35
N LEU A 64 -1.09 0.88 1.59
CA LEU A 64 -1.29 1.54 0.29
C LEU A 64 -2.65 2.21 0.25
N TRP A 65 -2.75 3.37 -0.39
CA TRP A 65 -4.03 4.02 -0.65
C TRP A 65 -4.64 3.46 -1.92
N LEU A 66 -5.59 2.54 -1.76
CA LEU A 66 -6.20 1.78 -2.85
C LEU A 66 -7.71 2.05 -2.94
N PRO A 67 -8.36 1.78 -4.09
CA PRO A 67 -9.81 1.91 -4.21
C PRO A 67 -10.53 1.01 -3.19
N LEU A 68 -11.56 1.54 -2.54
CA LEU A 68 -12.47 0.72 -1.73
C LEU A 68 -13.44 -0.03 -2.66
N PRO A 69 -13.48 -1.37 -2.63
CA PRO A 69 -14.30 -2.14 -3.55
C PRO A 69 -15.79 -1.94 -3.27
N ASN A 70 -16.21 -1.96 -2.01
CA ASN A 70 -17.62 -1.94 -1.61
C ASN A 70 -18.27 -0.55 -1.62
N ARG A 71 -17.76 0.39 -2.42
CA ARG A 71 -18.30 1.76 -2.52
C ARG A 71 -18.40 2.17 -3.99
N HIS A 72 -19.59 2.60 -4.40
CA HIS A 72 -19.86 3.17 -5.72
C HIS A 72 -19.07 4.46 -5.97
N THR A 73 -18.68 5.17 -4.92
CA THR A 73 -17.79 6.34 -5.06
C THR A 73 -16.36 5.89 -5.34
N ASN A 74 -15.60 6.72 -6.08
CA ASN A 74 -14.15 6.60 -6.26
C ASN A 74 -13.38 6.93 -4.96
N SER A 75 -13.81 6.34 -3.85
CA SER A 75 -13.18 6.45 -2.55
C SER A 75 -11.95 5.55 -2.49
N PHE A 76 -10.86 6.15 -2.00
CA PHE A 76 -9.61 5.47 -1.74
C PHE A 76 -9.42 5.40 -0.23
N ALA A 77 -8.83 4.31 0.23
CA ALA A 77 -8.55 4.15 1.64
C ALA A 77 -7.22 3.45 1.88
N ARG A 78 -6.71 3.67 3.09
CA ARG A 78 -5.50 3.03 3.59
C ARG A 78 -5.76 1.53 3.79
N MET A 79 -5.14 0.73 2.95
CA MET A 79 -5.22 -0.73 2.97
C MET A 79 -3.89 -1.30 3.47
N ARG A 80 -3.93 -2.16 4.48
CA ARG A 80 -2.77 -2.99 4.87
C ARG A 80 -2.60 -4.11 3.85
N VAL A 81 -1.40 -4.25 3.32
CA VAL A 81 -1.00 -5.36 2.46
C VAL A 81 -0.64 -6.55 3.35
N GLY A 82 -1.39 -7.65 3.22
CA GLY A 82 -1.04 -8.92 3.83
C GLY A 82 -0.04 -9.65 2.96
N THR A 83 1.20 -9.74 3.43
CA THR A 83 2.32 -10.40 2.78
C THR A 83 3.26 -10.94 3.87
N ASP A 84 3.79 -12.14 3.66
CA ASP A 84 4.76 -12.77 4.56
C ASP A 84 6.20 -12.61 4.06
N ASP A 85 6.36 -12.28 2.78
CA ASP A 85 7.64 -12.30 2.07
C ASP A 85 7.99 -10.95 1.41
N TYR A 86 7.11 -9.95 1.52
CA TYR A 86 7.19 -8.64 0.81
C TYR A 86 7.24 -8.76 -0.72
N VAL A 87 6.90 -9.92 -1.29
CA VAL A 87 6.89 -10.19 -2.73
C VAL A 87 5.48 -10.48 -3.21
N THR A 88 4.73 -11.27 -2.45
CA THR A 88 3.40 -11.76 -2.84
C THR A 88 2.31 -11.18 -1.95
N VAL A 89 1.29 -10.60 -2.57
CA VAL A 89 0.07 -10.13 -1.91
C VAL A 89 -0.86 -11.32 -1.68
N ARG A 90 -1.17 -11.59 -0.40
CA ARG A 90 -2.15 -12.61 0.01
C ARG A 90 -3.52 -12.00 0.27
N SER A 91 -3.54 -10.84 0.92
CA SER A 91 -4.76 -10.18 1.34
C SER A 91 -4.59 -8.66 1.42
N LEU A 92 -5.73 -7.98 1.51
CA LEU A 92 -5.82 -6.55 1.75
C LEU A 92 -6.83 -6.30 2.87
N ALA A 93 -6.46 -5.45 3.82
CA ALA A 93 -7.33 -5.10 4.93
C ALA A 93 -7.50 -3.58 5.02
N HIS A 94 -8.74 -3.09 4.94
CA HIS A 94 -9.03 -1.67 5.07
C HIS A 94 -8.91 -1.25 6.53
N ILE A 95 -7.94 -0.37 6.81
CA ILE A 95 -7.72 0.20 8.14
C ILE A 95 -8.19 1.66 8.12
N PRO A 96 -9.35 1.99 8.72
CA PRO A 96 -9.84 3.36 8.77
C PRO A 96 -8.86 4.31 9.47
N GLN A 97 -8.92 5.58 9.12
CA GLN A 97 -8.09 6.60 9.76
C GLN A 97 -8.31 6.62 11.28
N GLY A 98 -7.21 6.70 12.04
CA GLY A 98 -7.25 6.70 13.51
C GLY A 98 -7.61 5.35 14.13
N LYS A 99 -7.71 4.27 13.34
CA LYS A 99 -7.97 2.92 13.84
C LYS A 99 -6.75 2.02 13.62
N HIS A 100 -6.62 1.00 14.46
CA HIS A 100 -5.60 -0.04 14.36
C HIS A 100 -6.16 -1.38 13.85
N HIS A 101 -7.49 -1.54 13.82
CA HIS A 101 -8.16 -2.76 13.39
C HIS A 101 -8.78 -2.61 12.01
N ALA A 102 -8.88 -3.74 11.30
CA ALA A 102 -9.50 -3.79 10.00
C ALA A 102 -11.02 -3.63 10.12
N SER A 103 -11.58 -2.75 9.29
CA SER A 103 -13.05 -2.65 9.11
C SER A 103 -13.57 -3.66 8.09
N SER A 104 -12.72 -4.05 7.14
CA SER A 104 -12.98 -5.12 6.19
C SER A 104 -11.65 -5.72 5.72
N SER A 105 -11.71 -7.00 5.33
CA SER A 105 -10.57 -7.75 4.83
C SER A 105 -10.97 -8.53 3.59
N TYR A 106 -10.04 -8.66 2.65
CA TYR A 106 -10.24 -9.30 1.37
C TYR A 106 -9.03 -10.18 1.09
N ASN A 107 -9.24 -11.42 0.64
CA ASN A 107 -8.17 -12.09 -0.08
C ASN A 107 -7.96 -11.40 -1.45
N TRP A 108 -6.80 -11.62 -2.07
CA TRP A 108 -6.44 -10.94 -3.32
C TRP A 108 -7.48 -11.10 -4.44
N GLU A 109 -8.00 -12.30 -4.64
CA GLU A 109 -8.98 -12.58 -5.70
C GLU A 109 -10.34 -11.92 -5.41
N LEU A 110 -10.80 -11.93 -4.16
CA LEU A 110 -12.04 -11.28 -3.75
C LEU A 110 -11.97 -9.77 -3.96
N TYR A 111 -10.83 -9.15 -3.60
CA TYR A 111 -10.62 -7.72 -3.79
C TYR A 111 -10.78 -7.32 -5.26
N LYS A 112 -10.06 -8.00 -6.17
CA LYS A 112 -10.17 -7.77 -7.62
C LYS A 112 -11.60 -7.96 -8.12
N ARG A 113 -12.25 -9.07 -7.73
CA ARG A 113 -13.61 -9.39 -8.17
C ARG A 113 -14.60 -8.29 -7.77
N GLN A 114 -14.50 -7.78 -6.54
CA GLN A 114 -15.42 -6.74 -6.09
C GLN A 114 -15.19 -5.41 -6.83
N LEU A 115 -13.95 -5.03 -7.17
CA LEU A 115 -13.73 -3.86 -8.02
C LEU A 115 -14.44 -3.98 -9.38
N ASN A 116 -14.47 -5.18 -9.96
CA ASN A 116 -15.19 -5.43 -11.21
C ASN A 116 -16.72 -5.28 -11.05
N VAL A 117 -17.27 -5.70 -9.90
CA VAL A 117 -18.72 -5.62 -9.62
C VAL A 117 -19.19 -4.17 -9.41
N PHE A 118 -18.39 -3.33 -8.77
CA PHE A 118 -18.77 -1.95 -8.44
C PHE A 118 -18.34 -0.91 -9.50
N ASP A 119 -18.37 -1.31 -10.78
CA ASP A 119 -18.07 -0.47 -11.95
C ASP A 119 -16.67 0.17 -11.95
N LYS A 120 -15.70 -0.45 -11.28
CA LYS A 120 -14.28 -0.05 -11.30
C LYS A 120 -13.49 -0.91 -12.29
N LYS A 121 -14.05 -1.12 -13.48
CA LYS A 121 -13.52 -2.03 -14.50
C LYS A 121 -12.08 -1.69 -14.92
N LYS A 122 -11.75 -0.40 -15.03
CA LYS A 122 -10.38 0.06 -15.33
C LYS A 122 -9.39 -0.33 -14.23
N ASP A 123 -9.77 -0.15 -12.96
CA ASP A 123 -8.93 -0.52 -11.82
C ASP A 123 -8.76 -2.04 -11.74
N TYR A 124 -9.83 -2.80 -11.95
CA TYR A 124 -9.78 -4.27 -12.05
C TYR A 124 -8.80 -4.72 -13.15
N GLN A 125 -8.90 -4.17 -14.36
CA GLN A 125 -8.01 -4.51 -15.47
C GLN A 125 -6.55 -4.17 -15.17
N ALA A 126 -6.29 -3.01 -14.56
CA ALA A 126 -4.94 -2.62 -14.15
C ALA A 126 -4.38 -3.59 -13.10
N LEU A 127 -5.19 -4.00 -12.11
CA LEU A 127 -4.79 -4.98 -11.10
C LEU A 127 -4.53 -6.38 -11.68
N CYS A 128 -5.32 -6.80 -12.68
CA CYS A 128 -5.07 -8.06 -13.38
C CYS A 128 -3.73 -8.08 -14.12
N LYS A 129 -3.28 -6.94 -14.65
CA LYS A 129 -1.98 -6.83 -15.34
C LYS A 129 -0.79 -6.95 -14.39
N VAL A 130 -0.89 -6.35 -13.20
CA VAL A 130 0.21 -6.37 -12.22
C VAL A 130 0.27 -7.67 -11.41
N GLY A 131 -0.80 -8.47 -11.43
CA GLY A 131 -0.88 -9.72 -10.67
C GLY A 131 -0.82 -9.48 -9.16
N ASN A 132 -0.50 -10.51 -8.39
CA ASN A 132 -0.38 -10.43 -6.92
C ASN A 132 1.03 -10.01 -6.45
N ALA A 133 1.83 -9.36 -7.29
CA ALA A 133 3.14 -8.86 -6.89
C ALA A 133 2.99 -7.60 -6.01
N VAL A 134 3.70 -7.52 -4.89
CA VAL A 134 3.70 -6.34 -4.00
C VAL A 134 4.18 -5.11 -4.76
N ILE A 135 5.27 -5.22 -5.52
CA ILE A 135 5.81 -4.15 -6.38
C ILE A 135 4.76 -3.68 -7.40
N GLY A 136 4.05 -4.62 -8.03
CA GLY A 136 3.00 -4.29 -8.98
C GLY A 136 1.79 -3.58 -8.34
N LEU A 137 1.44 -3.96 -7.11
CA LEU A 137 0.41 -3.28 -6.34
C LEU A 137 0.85 -1.88 -5.88
N VAL A 138 2.14 -1.70 -5.57
CA VAL A 138 2.75 -0.39 -5.29
C VAL A 138 2.63 0.51 -6.51
N ASP A 139 3.02 0.05 -7.70
CA ASP A 139 2.86 0.83 -8.96
C ASP A 139 1.40 1.21 -9.22
N PHE A 140 0.49 0.28 -8.99
CA PHE A 140 -0.94 0.57 -9.10
C PHE A 140 -1.35 1.68 -8.12
N ALA A 141 -0.97 1.61 -6.84
CA ALA A 141 -1.29 2.66 -5.86
C ALA A 141 -0.70 4.03 -6.26
N LEU A 142 0.53 4.05 -6.75
CA LEU A 142 1.22 5.27 -7.19
C LEU A 142 0.57 5.89 -8.43
N SER A 143 0.18 5.07 -9.42
CA SER A 143 -0.58 5.54 -10.58
C SER A 143 -1.93 6.18 -10.17
N LYS A 144 -2.64 5.55 -9.23
CA LYS A 144 -3.90 6.08 -8.70
C LYS A 144 -3.74 7.33 -7.87
N TRP A 145 -2.58 7.52 -7.25
CA TRP A 145 -2.24 8.73 -6.54
C TRP A 145 -1.95 9.87 -7.52
N LEU A 146 -1.18 9.60 -8.58
CA LEU A 146 -0.86 10.56 -9.64
C LEU A 146 -2.11 11.12 -10.32
N GLU A 147 -3.12 10.28 -10.57
CA GLU A 147 -4.43 10.68 -11.10
C GLU A 147 -5.17 11.72 -10.23
N LYS A 148 -4.79 11.90 -8.96
CA LYS A 148 -5.44 12.81 -8.00
C LYS A 148 -4.59 14.03 -7.62
N ILE A 149 -3.35 14.11 -8.10
CA ILE A 149 -2.40 15.17 -7.74
C ILE A 149 -2.66 16.42 -8.56
#